data_AF-A0AAW4IZJ7-F1
#
_entry.id   AF-A0AAW4IZJ7-F1
#
_cell.length_a   1.000
_cell.length_b   1.000
_cell.length_c   1.000
_cell.angle_alpha   90.00
_cell.angle_beta   90.00
_cell.angle_gamma   90.00
#
_symmetry.space_group_name_H-M   'P 1'
#
loop_
_entity.id
_entity.type
_entity.pdbx_description
1 polymer ?
#
loop_
_entity_poly.entity_id
_entity_poly.type
_entity_poly.pdbx_seq_one_letter_code
_entity_poly.pdbx_strand_id
1 'polypeptide(L)'
;MDIDIDNIENLEEFIDKFNNGDLEEVSLSVGEEVRDLLHKNIKEMVYEGEFQPHYYDRREENGGFGDRRNIIVTPVGSGMITVENIAKGNENEPYADAKGERLDEIIEYGEDYTWNRQPNARPVFEFTKEELESGILEDMYKRKLKNMGYDVD
;
A
#
# COMPACT_ATOMS: atom_id res chain seq x y z
N MET A 1 1.33 -2.31 -5.94
CA MET A 1 1.65 -3.57 -5.25
C MET A 1 0.49 -4.51 -5.43
N ASP A 2 0.74 -5.69 -6.00
CA ASP A 2 -0.29 -6.69 -6.21
C ASP A 2 -0.29 -7.69 -5.06
N ILE A 3 -1.47 -8.13 -4.68
CA ILE A 3 -1.71 -9.02 -3.54
C ILE A 3 -2.61 -10.13 -4.02
N ASP A 4 -2.09 -11.34 -3.89
CA ASP A 4 -2.70 -12.54 -4.44
C ASP A 4 -2.88 -13.54 -3.30
N ILE A 5 -4.14 -13.95 -3.10
CA ILE A 5 -4.57 -14.83 -2.03
C ILE A 5 -4.13 -16.28 -2.29
N ASP A 6 -3.90 -16.66 -3.55
CA ASP A 6 -3.48 -18.02 -3.93
C ASP A 6 -2.06 -18.33 -3.42
N ASN A 7 -1.21 -17.31 -3.20
CA ASN A 7 0.14 -17.51 -2.63
C ASN A 7 0.16 -17.78 -1.12
N ILE A 8 -0.99 -18.03 -0.49
CA ILE A 8 -1.12 -18.30 0.94
C ILE A 8 -1.52 -19.76 1.13
N GLU A 9 -0.55 -20.65 1.37
CA GLU A 9 -0.71 -22.12 1.37
C GLU A 9 -1.88 -22.63 2.24
N ASN A 10 -2.21 -21.95 3.35
CA ASN A 10 -3.31 -22.33 4.25
C ASN A 10 -4.70 -21.82 3.81
N LEU A 11 -4.80 -20.98 2.77
CA LEU A 11 -6.06 -20.42 2.27
C LEU A 11 -6.52 -21.03 0.94
N GLU A 12 -5.62 -21.58 0.12
CA GLU A 12 -5.98 -22.31 -1.12
C GLU A 12 -7.10 -23.34 -0.89
N GLU A 13 -6.99 -24.17 0.16
CA GLU A 13 -7.99 -25.21 0.46
C GLU A 13 -9.36 -24.64 0.88
N PHE A 14 -9.44 -23.35 1.21
CA PHE A 14 -10.70 -22.66 1.52
C PHE A 14 -11.25 -21.86 0.35
N ILE A 15 -10.39 -21.32 -0.52
CA ILE A 15 -10.77 -20.56 -1.72
C ILE A 15 -11.70 -21.39 -2.62
N ASP A 16 -11.35 -22.65 -2.87
CA ASP A 16 -12.16 -23.62 -3.64
C ASP A 16 -13.58 -23.87 -3.08
N LYS A 17 -13.86 -23.47 -1.84
CA LYS A 17 -15.14 -23.69 -1.14
C LYS A 17 -16.03 -22.43 -1.14
N PHE A 18 -15.55 -21.28 -1.59
CA PHE A 18 -16.33 -20.03 -1.64
C PHE A 18 -17.06 -19.85 -2.97
N ASN A 19 -18.15 -19.08 -2.96
CA ASN A 19 -18.67 -18.51 -4.21
C ASN A 19 -17.91 -17.21 -4.50
N ASN A 20 -17.70 -16.89 -5.78
CA ASN A 20 -16.89 -15.73 -6.20
C ASN A 20 -17.28 -14.39 -5.54
N GLY A 21 -18.55 -14.20 -5.16
CA GLY A 21 -19.01 -12.98 -4.47
C GLY A 21 -18.52 -12.87 -3.02
N ASP A 22 -18.43 -13.99 -2.30
CA ASP A 22 -17.91 -14.00 -0.93
C ASP A 22 -16.41 -13.67 -0.94
N LEU A 23 -15.68 -14.22 -1.92
CA LEU A 23 -14.25 -13.97 -2.12
C LEU A 23 -13.95 -12.50 -2.48
N GLU A 24 -14.77 -11.88 -3.34
CA GLU A 24 -14.62 -10.46 -3.69
C GLU A 24 -14.87 -9.52 -2.49
N GLU A 25 -15.88 -9.80 -1.65
CA GLU A 25 -16.14 -9.05 -0.43
C GLU A 25 -14.99 -9.17 0.59
N VAL A 26 -14.49 -10.39 0.78
CA VAL A 26 -13.34 -10.66 1.68
C VAL A 26 -12.11 -9.90 1.20
N SER A 27 -11.72 -10.04 -0.06
CA SER A 27 -10.52 -9.40 -0.61
C SER A 27 -10.62 -7.87 -0.62
N LEU A 28 -11.80 -7.29 -0.88
CA LEU A 28 -12.05 -5.86 -0.67
C LEU A 28 -11.80 -5.45 0.79
N SER A 29 -12.33 -6.21 1.75
CA SER A 29 -12.16 -5.87 3.16
C SER A 29 -10.74 -6.11 3.69
N VAL A 30 -9.98 -7.05 3.12
CA VAL A 30 -8.54 -7.22 3.42
C VAL A 30 -7.75 -6.07 2.80
N GLY A 31 -8.07 -5.66 1.58
CA GLY A 31 -7.41 -4.54 0.91
C GLY A 31 -7.52 -3.20 1.66
N GLU A 32 -8.63 -2.97 2.37
CA GLU A 32 -8.73 -1.83 3.29
C GLU A 32 -7.74 -1.90 4.47
N GLU A 33 -7.50 -3.09 5.03
CA GLU A 33 -6.51 -3.26 6.10
C GLU A 33 -5.07 -3.18 5.57
N VAL A 34 -4.83 -3.67 4.35
CA VAL A 34 -3.53 -3.47 3.67
C VAL A 34 -3.29 -1.99 3.36
N ARG A 35 -4.32 -1.25 2.96
CA ARG A 35 -4.25 0.21 2.78
C ARG A 35 -3.87 0.91 4.09
N ASP A 36 -4.41 0.47 5.22
CA ASP A 36 -4.06 1.03 6.54
C ASP A 36 -2.60 0.71 6.93
N LEU A 37 -2.13 -0.52 6.64
CA LEU A 37 -0.72 -0.89 6.86
C LEU A 37 0.23 -0.08 5.97
N LEU A 38 -0.08 0.05 4.67
CA LEU A 38 0.70 0.87 3.75
C LEU A 38 0.71 2.35 4.18
N HIS A 39 -0.42 2.91 4.64
CA HIS A 39 -0.48 4.28 5.16
C HIS A 39 0.42 4.47 6.38
N LYS A 40 0.37 3.54 7.34
CA LYS A 40 1.29 3.50 8.50
C LYS A 40 2.75 3.48 8.04
N ASN A 41 3.10 2.58 7.13
CA ASN A 41 4.48 2.39 6.70
C ASN A 41 5.01 3.59 5.90
N ILE A 42 4.15 4.23 5.09
CA ILE A 42 4.49 5.51 4.44
C ILE A 42 4.79 6.57 5.50
N LYS A 43 3.96 6.68 6.54
CA LYS A 43 4.17 7.65 7.62
C LYS A 43 5.51 7.39 8.34
N GLU A 44 5.77 6.16 8.75
CA GLU A 44 7.00 5.76 9.45
C GLU A 44 8.26 5.97 8.58
N MET A 45 8.28 5.47 7.34
CA MET A 45 9.46 5.49 6.47
C MET A 45 9.70 6.82 5.75
N VAL A 46 8.64 7.53 5.34
CA VAL A 46 8.73 8.74 4.49
C VAL A 46 8.62 10.02 5.30
N TYR A 47 7.78 10.04 6.35
CA TYR A 47 7.46 11.24 7.10
C TYR A 47 8.15 11.31 8.46
N GLU A 48 8.35 10.18 9.15
CA GLU A 48 8.99 10.12 10.47
C GLU A 48 10.43 9.59 10.43
N GLY A 49 10.86 9.04 9.29
CA GLY A 49 12.21 8.51 9.06
C GLY A 49 13.34 9.55 9.08
N GLU A 50 14.58 9.09 8.85
CA GLU A 50 15.81 9.88 9.03
C GLU A 50 15.87 11.17 8.19
N PHE A 51 15.20 11.21 7.04
CA PHE A 51 15.16 12.40 6.20
C PHE A 51 13.98 13.33 6.56
N GLN A 52 14.31 14.54 6.99
CA GLN A 52 13.36 15.63 7.23
C GLN A 52 13.77 16.85 6.38
N PRO A 53 12.92 17.36 5.48
CA PRO A 53 13.24 18.55 4.69
C PRO A 53 13.29 19.80 5.57
N HIS A 54 14.20 20.72 5.23
CA HIS A 54 14.38 21.98 5.97
C HIS A 54 13.88 23.23 5.22
N TYR A 55 13.51 23.09 3.94
CA TYR A 55 13.23 24.21 3.02
C TYR A 55 11.79 24.24 2.50
N TYR A 56 11.00 23.20 2.73
CA TYR A 56 9.62 23.10 2.31
C TYR A 56 8.85 22.18 3.27
N ASP A 57 7.56 22.45 3.43
CA ASP A 57 6.63 21.55 4.13
C ASP A 57 6.12 20.50 3.16
N ARG A 58 6.17 19.22 3.55
CA ARG A 58 5.57 18.14 2.74
C ARG A 58 4.05 18.24 2.85
N ARG A 59 3.34 17.97 1.75
CA ARG A 59 1.87 17.98 1.75
C ARG A 59 1.25 16.96 2.72
N GLU A 60 1.89 15.79 2.88
CA GLU A 60 1.40 14.68 3.73
C GLU A 60 -0.09 14.41 3.46
N GLU A 61 -0.96 14.54 4.46
CA GLU A 61 -2.43 14.37 4.36
C GLU A 61 -3.16 15.41 3.47
N ASN A 62 -2.46 16.39 2.88
CA ASN A 62 -3.02 17.40 1.98
C ASN A 62 -2.81 17.02 0.50
N GLY A 63 -3.22 15.81 0.13
CA GLY A 63 -3.07 15.25 -1.22
C GLY A 63 -1.66 14.77 -1.55
N GLY A 64 -0.78 14.61 -0.56
CA GLY A 64 0.59 14.11 -0.72
C GLY A 64 0.68 12.58 -0.74
N PHE A 65 1.91 12.06 -0.71
CA PHE A 65 2.17 10.61 -0.71
C PHE A 65 1.59 9.90 0.52
N GLY A 66 1.65 10.56 1.68
CA GLY A 66 1.04 10.07 2.94
C GLY A 66 -0.47 10.28 3.07
N ASP A 67 -1.16 10.88 2.09
CA ASP A 67 -2.61 11.03 2.15
C ASP A 67 -3.30 9.70 1.85
N ARG A 68 -4.00 9.14 2.85
CA ARG A 68 -4.73 7.86 2.71
C ARG A 68 -5.72 7.84 1.54
N ARG A 69 -6.24 9.00 1.11
CA ARG A 69 -7.17 9.10 -0.04
C ARG A 69 -6.51 8.80 -1.37
N ASN A 70 -5.19 8.96 -1.45
CA ASN A 70 -4.42 8.58 -2.63
C ASN A 70 -4.11 7.07 -2.63
N ILE A 71 -4.20 6.36 -1.50
CA ILE A 71 -4.05 4.90 -1.50
C ILE A 71 -5.35 4.26 -2.01
N ILE A 72 -5.29 3.71 -3.23
CA ILE A 72 -6.39 3.08 -3.96
C ILE A 72 -6.26 1.56 -3.84
N VAL A 73 -7.39 0.91 -3.56
CA VAL A 73 -7.54 -0.55 -3.54
C VAL A 73 -8.47 -0.92 -4.69
N THR A 74 -8.01 -1.79 -5.59
CA THR A 74 -8.75 -2.21 -6.78
C THR A 74 -8.83 -3.74 -6.83
N PRO A 75 -10.03 -4.35 -6.79
CA PRO A 75 -10.19 -5.77 -7.11
C PRO A 75 -9.81 -6.04 -8.56
N VAL A 76 -8.99 -7.06 -8.79
CA VAL A 76 -8.62 -7.49 -10.17
C VAL A 76 -9.21 -8.85 -10.55
N GLY A 77 -10.00 -9.46 -9.64
CA GLY A 77 -10.69 -10.73 -9.82
C GLY A 77 -10.02 -11.87 -9.04
N SER A 78 -10.70 -13.03 -8.93
CA SER A 78 -10.16 -14.24 -8.29
C SER A 78 -9.57 -14.03 -6.89
N GLY A 79 -10.14 -13.12 -6.09
CA GLY A 79 -9.61 -12.81 -4.75
C GLY A 79 -8.33 -11.95 -4.72
N MET A 80 -7.78 -11.60 -5.87
CA MET A 80 -6.64 -10.69 -6.00
C MET A 80 -7.06 -9.22 -5.90
N ILE A 81 -6.19 -8.42 -5.28
CA ILE A 81 -6.32 -6.96 -5.21
C ILE A 81 -5.00 -6.28 -5.57
N THR A 82 -5.10 -5.12 -6.20
CA THR A 82 -4.00 -4.21 -6.46
C THR A 82 -4.13 -3.01 -5.54
N VAL A 83 -3.04 -2.67 -4.84
CA VAL A 83 -2.94 -1.50 -3.94
C VAL A 83 -1.88 -0.54 -4.49
N GLU A 84 -2.29 0.70 -4.76
CA GLU A 84 -1.46 1.74 -5.40
C GLU A 84 -1.57 3.08 -4.67
N ASN A 85 -0.54 3.93 -4.78
CA ASN A 85 -0.56 5.23 -4.09
C ASN A 85 -1.15 6.39 -4.91
N ILE A 86 -1.25 6.32 -6.24
CA ILE A 86 -1.67 7.36 -7.22
C ILE A 86 -1.17 8.83 -7.08
N ALA A 87 -0.56 9.25 -5.97
CA ALA A 87 -0.22 10.63 -5.67
C ALA A 87 0.81 11.18 -6.66
N LYS A 88 0.68 12.47 -6.98
CA LYS A 88 1.49 13.17 -7.99
C LYS A 88 2.18 14.40 -7.41
N GLY A 89 3.35 14.77 -7.93
CA GLY A 89 4.03 16.01 -7.57
C GLY A 89 3.24 17.24 -8.02
N ASN A 90 3.37 18.35 -7.29
CA ASN A 90 2.52 19.53 -7.50
C ASN A 90 2.85 20.25 -8.82
N GLU A 91 1.96 20.14 -9.81
CA GLU A 91 2.06 20.79 -11.12
C GLU A 91 2.10 22.33 -11.09
N ASN A 92 1.77 22.98 -9.97
CA ASN A 92 1.86 24.43 -9.80
C ASN A 92 3.13 24.89 -9.03
N GLU A 93 3.90 23.97 -8.47
CA GLU A 93 5.18 24.30 -7.80
C GLU A 93 6.30 24.52 -8.85
N PRO A 94 7.10 25.60 -8.77
CA PRO A 94 8.23 25.82 -9.67
C PRO A 94 9.36 24.81 -9.49
N TYR A 95 9.49 24.21 -8.30
CA TYR A 95 10.58 23.32 -7.91
C TYR A 95 10.09 21.96 -7.37
N ALA A 96 8.88 21.53 -7.74
CA ALA A 96 8.41 20.20 -7.39
C ALA A 96 9.16 19.12 -8.18
N ASP A 97 9.77 18.19 -7.45
CA ASP A 97 10.12 16.86 -7.96
C ASP A 97 8.82 16.13 -8.40
N ALA A 98 8.91 15.25 -9.41
CA ALA A 98 7.77 14.55 -10.02
C ALA A 98 6.59 15.48 -10.43
N LYS A 99 6.88 16.64 -11.02
CA LYS A 99 5.86 17.65 -11.38
C LYS A 99 4.76 17.11 -12.31
N GLY A 100 3.58 16.79 -11.76
CA GLY A 100 2.50 16.12 -12.48
C GLY A 100 2.68 14.60 -12.64
N GLU A 101 3.86 14.09 -12.32
CA GLU A 101 4.23 12.67 -12.35
C GLU A 101 4.05 12.03 -10.97
N ARG A 102 4.18 10.70 -10.91
CA ARG A 102 3.89 9.90 -9.71
C ARG A 102 4.98 10.09 -8.65
N LEU A 103 4.59 10.15 -7.37
CA LEU A 103 5.50 10.37 -6.25
C LEU A 103 6.20 9.11 -5.73
N ASP A 104 5.65 7.92 -5.96
CA ASP A 104 6.28 6.66 -5.53
C ASP A 104 7.60 6.42 -6.23
N GLU A 105 7.70 6.58 -7.55
CA GLU A 105 8.95 6.36 -8.29
C GLU A 105 10.14 7.09 -7.63
N ILE A 106 9.97 8.38 -7.32
CA ILE A 106 10.97 9.22 -6.65
C ILE A 106 11.19 8.84 -5.17
N ILE A 107 10.18 8.33 -4.46
CA ILE A 107 10.28 7.98 -3.03
C ILE A 107 10.89 6.59 -2.83
N GLU A 108 10.41 5.59 -3.57
CA GLU A 108 10.81 4.19 -3.51
C GLU A 108 12.27 4.03 -3.94
N TYR A 109 12.67 4.61 -5.08
CA TYR A 109 14.04 4.49 -5.61
C TYR A 109 15.02 5.50 -5.02
N GLY A 110 14.55 6.65 -4.51
CA GLY A 110 15.43 7.71 -4.01
C GLY A 110 16.09 8.55 -5.11
N GLU A 111 15.65 8.39 -6.37
CA GLU A 111 16.24 9.02 -7.56
C GLU A 111 15.44 10.25 -8.04
N ASP A 112 15.92 10.93 -9.08
CA ASP A 112 15.27 12.07 -9.77
C ASP A 112 14.91 13.33 -8.96
N TYR A 113 15.34 13.43 -7.69
CA TYR A 113 15.30 14.69 -6.93
C TYR A 113 16.17 15.78 -7.57
N THR A 114 15.63 16.97 -7.74
CA THR A 114 16.27 18.11 -8.42
C THR A 114 17.31 18.87 -7.57
N TRP A 115 17.63 18.41 -6.35
CA TRP A 115 18.39 19.17 -5.35
C TRP A 115 19.40 18.30 -4.55
N ASN A 116 20.47 18.95 -4.07
CA ASN A 116 21.75 18.28 -3.73
C ASN A 116 21.79 17.37 -2.47
N ARG A 117 20.75 17.29 -1.63
CA ARG A 117 20.76 16.50 -0.37
C ARG A 117 19.64 15.47 -0.35
N GLN A 118 19.56 14.71 -1.43
CA GLN A 118 18.50 13.75 -1.73
C GLN A 118 18.31 12.75 -0.56
N PRO A 119 17.06 12.34 -0.25
CA PRO A 119 16.83 11.23 0.65
C PRO A 119 17.28 9.91 -0.01
N ASN A 120 17.63 8.92 0.80
CA ASN A 120 17.80 7.55 0.28
C ASN A 120 16.45 6.98 -0.21
N ALA A 121 16.55 5.91 -1.00
CA ALA A 121 15.45 4.99 -1.30
C ALA A 121 14.67 4.65 -0.02
N ARG A 122 13.34 4.74 -0.09
CA ARG A 122 12.40 4.30 0.95
C ARG A 122 11.41 3.35 0.29
N PRO A 123 11.75 2.06 0.12
CA PRO A 123 10.94 1.10 -0.61
C PRO A 123 9.75 0.64 0.24
N VAL A 124 8.75 1.50 0.39
CA VAL A 124 7.61 1.28 1.29
C VAL A 124 6.71 0.16 0.79
N PHE A 125 6.57 -0.02 -0.53
CA PHE A 125 5.78 -1.13 -1.06
C PHE A 125 6.42 -2.47 -0.76
N GLU A 126 7.73 -2.62 -0.99
CA GLU A 126 8.42 -3.89 -0.72
C GLU A 126 8.44 -4.19 0.78
N PHE A 127 8.74 -3.20 1.63
CA PHE A 127 8.67 -3.35 3.09
C PHE A 127 7.26 -3.77 3.57
N THR A 128 6.21 -3.14 3.03
CA THR A 128 4.82 -3.49 3.36
C THR A 128 4.47 -4.90 2.86
N LYS A 129 5.00 -5.30 1.71
CA LYS A 129 4.82 -6.65 1.16
C LYS A 129 5.49 -7.70 2.05
N GLU A 130 6.73 -7.47 2.48
CA GLU A 130 7.45 -8.35 3.41
C GLU A 130 6.70 -8.51 4.75
N GLU A 131 6.12 -7.43 5.30
CA GLU A 131 5.26 -7.51 6.50
C GLU A 131 3.98 -8.34 6.25
N LEU A 132 3.33 -8.19 5.09
CA LEU A 132 2.14 -8.96 4.74
C LEU A 132 2.44 -10.46 4.59
N GLU A 133 3.54 -10.78 3.90
CA GLU A 133 4.02 -12.15 3.67
C GLU A 133 4.56 -12.80 4.95
N SER A 134 4.79 -12.05 6.04
CA SER A 134 5.17 -12.60 7.35
C SER A 134 4.03 -13.31 8.11
N GLY A 135 2.88 -13.55 7.45
CA GLY A 135 1.66 -14.15 8.01
C GLY A 135 0.55 -13.15 8.35
N ILE A 136 0.84 -11.84 8.33
CA ILE A 136 -0.16 -10.80 8.60
C ILE A 136 -1.33 -10.87 7.60
N LEU A 137 -1.03 -11.12 6.32
CA LEU A 137 -2.05 -11.24 5.28
C LEU A 137 -2.96 -12.45 5.49
N GLU A 138 -2.39 -13.60 5.88
CA GLU A 138 -3.15 -14.81 6.22
C GLU A 138 -4.09 -14.53 7.41
N ASP A 139 -3.60 -13.88 8.47
CA ASP A 139 -4.38 -13.48 9.64
C ASP A 139 -5.50 -12.48 9.28
N MET A 140 -5.28 -11.57 8.32
CA MET A 140 -6.33 -10.68 7.80
C MET A 140 -7.45 -11.48 7.14
N TYR A 141 -7.12 -12.36 6.18
CA TYR A 141 -8.10 -13.19 5.48
C TYR A 141 -8.85 -14.12 6.43
N LYS A 142 -8.15 -14.89 7.27
CA LYS A 142 -8.75 -15.79 8.27
C LYS A 142 -9.73 -15.06 9.19
N ARG A 143 -9.39 -13.86 9.63
CA ARG A 143 -10.24 -13.03 10.51
C ARG A 143 -11.50 -12.54 9.81
N LYS A 144 -11.47 -12.21 8.51
CA LYS A 144 -12.69 -11.90 7.74
C LYS A 144 -13.57 -13.12 7.57
N LEU A 145 -12.98 -14.26 7.20
CA LEU A 145 -13.68 -15.52 7.01
C LEU A 145 -14.36 -16.01 8.30
N LYS A 146 -13.67 -15.95 9.45
CA LYS A 146 -14.27 -16.21 10.78
C LYS A 146 -15.47 -15.31 11.08
N ASN A 147 -15.40 -14.03 10.73
CA ASN A 147 -16.50 -13.08 10.94
C ASN A 147 -17.71 -13.34 10.04
N MET A 148 -17.51 -13.95 8.86
CA MET A 148 -18.58 -14.40 7.97
C MET A 148 -19.16 -15.78 8.38
N GLY A 149 -18.57 -16.43 9.37
CA GLY A 149 -19.03 -17.72 9.92
C GLY A 149 -18.36 -18.95 9.33
N TYR A 150 -17.25 -18.80 8.58
CA TYR A 150 -16.46 -19.92 8.10
C TYR A 150 -15.53 -20.46 9.19
N ASP A 151 -15.40 -21.79 9.21
CA ASP A 151 -14.48 -22.52 10.10
C ASP A 151 -13.12 -22.66 9.39
N VAL A 152 -12.18 -21.79 9.75
CA VAL A 152 -10.82 -21.72 9.20
C VAL A 152 -9.84 -21.70 10.39
N ASP A 153 -8.83 -22.54 10.43
CA ASP A 153 -7.82 -22.55 11.50
C ASP A 153 -6.57 -21.77 11.09
#